data_AF-A0A2W4L225-F1
#
_entry.id   AF-A0A2W4L225-F1
#
_cell.length_a   1.000
_cell.length_b   1.000
_cell.length_c   1.000
_cell.angle_alpha   90.00
_cell.angle_beta   90.00
_cell.angle_gamma   90.00
#
_symmetry.space_group_name_H-M   'P 1'
#
loop_
_entity.id
_entity.type
_entity.pdbx_description
1 polymer ?
#
loop_
_entity_poly.entity_id
_entity_poly.type
_entity_poly.pdbx_seq_one_letter_code
_entity_poly.pdbx_strand_id
1 'polypeptide(L)'
;MPGDFRALAERRLPRAVNMEEGASVRGGMRTTILGSLLALPLLFTSCAVHARPVETVVVEKRAPHPAKVPVKVEKRRPMPRLSKRAAVKVAESYCDRRRYDCRLDHAHLTKGGEVWKVHFDARSWRAKGKVFVEVDARTGRILQAKETGRLTRRHA
;
A
#
# COMPACT_ATOMS: atom_id res chain seq x y z
N MET A 1 -26.03 37.12 32.20
CA MET A 1 -26.92 36.69 33.29
C MET A 1 -28.35 36.82 32.79
N PRO A 2 -29.30 35.89 33.00
CA PRO A 2 -29.27 34.58 33.65
C PRO A 2 -29.79 33.44 32.72
N GLY A 3 -29.93 32.22 33.24
CA GLY A 3 -30.57 31.10 32.56
C GLY A 3 -30.44 29.76 33.31
N ASP A 4 -31.13 29.68 34.44
CA ASP A 4 -31.58 28.53 35.25
C ASP A 4 -30.86 27.16 35.21
N PHE A 5 -30.39 26.76 36.40
CA PHE A 5 -30.15 25.39 36.84
C PHE A 5 -31.39 24.84 37.55
N ARG A 6 -31.67 23.54 37.34
CA ARG A 6 -32.69 22.62 37.94
C ARG A 6 -33.79 22.29 36.94
N ALA A 7 -34.27 21.05 36.78
CA ALA A 7 -34.19 19.85 37.60
C ALA A 7 -34.53 18.60 36.78
N LEU A 8 -33.97 17.46 37.23
CA LEU A 8 -34.53 16.12 37.27
C LEU A 8 -35.57 15.67 36.23
N ALA A 9 -35.22 14.61 35.49
CA ALA A 9 -36.08 13.44 35.34
C ALA A 9 -35.25 12.19 35.00
N GLU A 10 -34.73 11.52 36.03
CA GLU A 10 -34.57 10.07 35.95
C GLU A 10 -35.96 9.44 35.79
N ARG A 11 -36.12 8.54 34.81
CA ARG A 11 -37.10 7.44 34.89
C ARG A 11 -36.86 6.41 33.77
N ARG A 12 -36.45 5.22 34.22
CA ARG A 12 -36.91 3.89 33.76
C ARG A 12 -36.45 3.38 32.37
N LEU A 13 -35.44 2.50 32.41
CA LEU A 13 -35.43 1.22 31.66
C LEU A 13 -36.53 0.30 32.26
N PRO A 14 -37.12 -0.71 31.53
CA PRO A 14 -36.37 -1.75 30.80
C PRO A 14 -37.02 -2.38 29.53
N ARG A 15 -36.16 -3.14 28.82
CA ARG A 15 -36.37 -4.38 28.01
C ARG A 15 -37.57 -4.55 27.05
N ALA A 16 -37.23 -4.81 25.79
CA ALA A 16 -37.79 -5.87 24.94
C ALA A 16 -36.65 -6.34 24.00
N VAL A 17 -35.95 -7.45 24.26
CA VAL A 17 -36.26 -8.79 23.71
C VAL A 17 -37.40 -8.80 22.70
N ASN A 18 -37.04 -8.80 21.41
CA ASN A 18 -37.74 -9.59 20.42
C ASN A 18 -36.70 -10.46 19.70
N MET A 19 -36.90 -11.75 19.93
CA MET A 19 -36.44 -12.88 19.11
C MET A 19 -37.34 -12.94 17.87
N GLU A 20 -37.21 -14.02 17.08
CA GLU A 20 -37.83 -14.28 15.76
C GLU A 20 -36.95 -13.77 14.61
N GLU A 21 -36.60 -14.52 13.58
CA GLU A 21 -36.59 -15.95 13.29
C GLU A 21 -35.82 -16.02 11.97
N GLY A 22 -34.93 -16.99 11.79
CA GLY A 22 -34.07 -16.97 10.61
C GLY A 22 -33.19 -18.19 10.51
N ALA A 23 -33.84 -19.35 10.54
CA ALA A 23 -33.47 -20.60 9.87
C ALA A 23 -31.97 -20.96 9.83
N SER A 24 -31.64 -21.87 10.75
CA SER A 24 -31.04 -23.17 10.46
C SER A 24 -30.39 -23.33 9.07
N VAL A 25 -29.06 -23.40 9.04
CA VAL A 25 -28.38 -24.40 8.20
C VAL A 25 -27.38 -25.14 9.07
N ARG A 26 -27.92 -26.14 9.78
CA ARG A 26 -27.14 -27.30 10.21
C ARG A 26 -26.82 -28.11 8.96
N GLY A 27 -25.63 -27.90 8.40
CA GLY A 27 -25.12 -28.63 7.24
C GLY A 27 -23.71 -29.10 7.50
N GLY A 28 -23.55 -30.08 8.39
CA GLY A 28 -22.33 -30.87 8.43
C GLY A 28 -22.31 -31.72 7.16
N MET A 29 -21.39 -31.44 6.25
CA MET A 29 -21.01 -32.39 5.21
C MET A 29 -19.51 -32.63 5.35
N ARG A 30 -19.19 -33.64 6.16
CA ARG A 30 -17.92 -34.35 6.09
C ARG A 30 -17.91 -35.08 4.75
N THR A 31 -17.47 -34.40 3.69
CA THR A 31 -17.22 -35.03 2.40
C THR A 31 -15.74 -35.39 2.35
N THR A 32 -15.44 -36.58 2.85
CA THR A 32 -14.22 -37.32 2.55
C THR A 32 -14.21 -37.57 1.05
N ILE A 33 -13.49 -36.75 0.28
CA ILE A 33 -13.21 -37.04 -1.14
C ILE A 33 -11.75 -37.49 -1.21
N LEU A 34 -11.58 -38.78 -0.93
CA LEU A 34 -10.47 -39.57 -1.44
C LEU A 34 -10.69 -39.73 -2.95
N GLY A 35 -9.68 -39.42 -3.74
CA GLY A 35 -9.56 -39.91 -5.12
C GLY A 35 -9.72 -38.84 -6.21
N SER A 36 -8.59 -38.37 -6.72
CA SER A 36 -8.30 -38.36 -8.16
C SER A 36 -6.84 -38.00 -8.39
N LEU A 37 -5.99 -39.03 -8.27
CA LEU A 37 -4.74 -39.12 -9.03
C LEU A 37 -5.13 -39.29 -10.50
N LEU A 38 -5.07 -38.21 -11.27
CA LEU A 38 -4.94 -38.29 -12.72
C LEU A 38 -3.77 -37.42 -13.13
N ALA A 39 -2.66 -38.12 -13.37
CA ALA A 39 -1.52 -37.66 -14.11
C ALA A 39 -1.98 -37.14 -15.48
N LEU A 40 -1.63 -35.90 -15.82
CA LEU A 40 -1.49 -35.51 -17.22
C LEU A 40 0.01 -35.40 -17.52
N PRO A 41 0.53 -36.25 -18.42
CA PRO A 41 1.93 -36.26 -18.78
C PRO A 41 2.29 -35.10 -19.73
N LEU A 42 3.55 -34.72 -19.59
CA LEU A 42 4.44 -34.02 -20.52
C LEU A 42 3.98 -33.97 -21.98
N LEU A 43 4.13 -32.81 -22.61
CA LEU A 43 4.63 -32.60 -23.98
C LEU A 43 4.55 -31.11 -24.29
N PHE A 44 5.70 -30.43 -24.37
CA PHE A 44 6.06 -29.52 -25.47
C PHE A 44 7.51 -29.09 -25.24
N THR A 45 8.40 -30.02 -25.57
CA THR A 45 9.70 -29.73 -26.15
C THR A 45 9.52 -28.78 -27.34
N SER A 46 10.15 -27.61 -27.28
CA SER A 46 10.64 -26.97 -28.51
C SER A 46 11.96 -26.28 -28.20
N CYS A 47 13.03 -27.07 -28.31
CA CYS A 47 14.37 -26.58 -28.54
C CYS A 47 14.41 -26.00 -29.96
N ALA A 48 14.20 -24.70 -30.11
CA ALA A 48 14.58 -24.00 -31.33
C ALA A 48 15.98 -23.42 -31.16
N VAL A 49 16.98 -24.31 -31.27
CA VAL A 49 18.36 -23.92 -31.61
C VAL A 49 18.30 -23.42 -33.06
N HIS A 50 18.09 -22.12 -33.25
CA HIS A 50 18.33 -21.50 -34.55
C HIS A 50 19.82 -21.20 -34.68
N ALA A 51 20.54 -22.20 -35.20
CA ALA A 51 21.84 -22.03 -35.82
C ALA A 51 21.68 -21.18 -37.10
N ARG A 52 22.71 -20.37 -37.35
CA ARG A 52 22.77 -19.25 -38.30
C ARG A 52 22.72 -19.68 -39.77
N PRO A 53 22.45 -18.72 -40.67
CA PRO A 53 23.22 -18.62 -41.89
C PRO A 53 24.02 -17.31 -41.98
N VAL A 54 25.03 -17.44 -42.82
CA VAL A 54 26.23 -16.64 -43.00
C VAL A 54 25.97 -15.32 -43.73
N GLU A 55 26.87 -14.38 -43.46
CA GLU A 55 27.26 -13.20 -44.24
C GLU A 55 26.47 -12.83 -45.51
N THR A 56 25.80 -11.68 -45.44
CA THR A 56 25.76 -10.76 -46.58
C THR A 56 26.45 -9.48 -46.14
N VAL A 57 27.68 -9.29 -46.61
CA VAL A 57 28.37 -8.00 -46.57
C VAL A 57 27.61 -7.05 -47.50
N VAL A 58 26.64 -6.34 -46.95
CA VAL A 58 26.12 -5.14 -47.62
C VAL A 58 27.16 -4.07 -47.37
N VAL A 59 27.93 -3.74 -48.42
CA VAL A 59 28.71 -2.51 -48.49
C VAL A 59 27.70 -1.37 -48.52
N GLU A 60 27.21 -0.98 -47.34
CA GLU A 60 26.38 0.20 -47.19
C GLU A 60 27.30 1.41 -47.37
N LYS A 61 27.22 1.96 -48.58
CA LYS A 61 27.76 3.24 -49.00
C LYS A 61 27.56 4.24 -47.85
N ARG A 62 28.64 4.64 -47.16
CA ARG A 62 28.64 5.63 -46.08
C ARG A 62 27.84 6.85 -46.53
N ALA A 63 26.60 6.96 -46.04
CA ALA A 63 25.90 8.22 -46.02
C ALA A 63 26.74 9.19 -45.15
N PRO A 64 26.86 10.47 -45.51
CA PRO A 64 27.51 11.46 -44.66
C PRO A 64 26.83 11.41 -43.29
N HIS A 65 27.62 11.16 -42.24
CA HIS A 65 27.13 11.18 -40.87
C HIS A 65 26.39 12.50 -40.65
N PRO A 66 25.12 12.50 -40.20
CA PRO A 66 24.49 13.75 -39.79
C PRO A 66 25.36 14.35 -38.69
N ALA A 67 25.74 15.61 -38.89
CA ALA A 67 26.54 16.37 -37.94
C ALA A 67 25.97 16.14 -36.53
N LYS A 68 26.83 15.68 -35.60
CA LYS A 68 26.45 15.53 -34.18
C LYS A 68 26.02 16.90 -33.68
N VAL A 69 24.71 17.16 -33.71
CA VAL A 69 24.14 18.31 -33.02
C VAL A 69 24.52 18.11 -31.56
N PRO A 70 25.24 19.04 -30.92
CA PRO A 70 25.52 18.93 -29.51
C PRO A 70 24.17 18.94 -28.80
N VAL A 71 23.76 17.78 -28.29
CA VAL A 71 22.63 17.67 -27.38
C VAL A 71 22.97 18.58 -26.21
N LYS A 72 22.36 19.77 -26.17
CA LYS A 72 22.42 20.64 -25.00
C LYS A 72 21.87 19.80 -23.86
N VAL A 73 22.76 19.32 -23.00
CA VAL A 73 22.39 18.71 -21.73
C VAL A 73 21.71 19.81 -20.94
N GLU A 74 20.38 19.85 -21.04
CA GLU A 74 19.59 20.78 -20.29
C GLU A 74 19.86 20.49 -18.81
N LYS A 75 20.49 21.45 -18.12
CA LYS A 75 20.75 21.34 -16.68
C LYS A 75 19.39 21.13 -16.00
N ARG A 76 19.11 19.90 -15.59
CA ARG A 76 17.88 19.56 -14.85
C ARG A 76 17.80 20.48 -13.66
N ARG A 77 16.79 21.37 -13.64
CA ARG A 77 16.48 22.15 -12.45
C ARG A 77 16.26 21.17 -11.29
N PRO A 78 16.80 21.42 -10.10
CA PRO A 78 16.53 20.59 -8.95
C PRO A 78 15.01 20.52 -8.74
N MET A 79 14.43 19.32 -8.78
CA MET A 79 13.02 19.15 -8.44
C MET A 79 12.75 19.72 -7.04
N PRO A 80 11.68 20.52 -6.86
CA PRO A 80 11.30 21.02 -5.55
C PRO A 80 11.09 19.87 -4.57
N ARG A 81 11.48 20.09 -3.31
CA ARG A 81 11.19 19.13 -2.24
C ARG A 81 9.70 19.11 -1.94
N LEU A 82 9.21 17.93 -1.59
CA LEU A 82 7.86 17.68 -1.13
C LEU A 82 7.59 18.50 0.15
N SER A 83 6.46 19.19 0.19
CA SER A 83 6.04 19.91 1.39
C SER A 83 5.64 18.95 2.52
N LYS A 84 5.69 19.41 3.77
CA LYS A 84 5.23 18.64 4.94
C LYS A 84 3.81 18.08 4.73
N ARG A 85 2.88 18.92 4.25
CA ARG A 85 1.49 18.53 4.02
C ARG A 85 1.36 17.44 2.96
N ALA A 86 2.12 17.53 1.87
CA ALA A 86 2.14 16.52 0.84
C ALA A 86 2.74 15.19 1.36
N ALA A 87 3.80 15.25 2.17
CA ALA A 87 4.39 14.07 2.79
C ALA A 87 3.40 13.38 3.75
N VAL A 88 2.69 14.15 4.56
CA VAL A 88 1.65 13.62 5.44
C VAL A 88 0.54 12.97 4.63
N LYS A 89 0.05 13.60 3.55
CA LYS A 89 -1.00 13.01 2.69
C LYS A 89 -0.56 11.70 2.04
N VAL A 90 0.69 11.62 1.58
CA VAL A 90 1.27 10.35 1.09
C VAL A 90 1.26 9.30 2.19
N ALA A 91 1.67 9.67 3.40
CA ALA A 91 1.74 8.75 4.52
C ALA A 91 0.35 8.32 5.03
N GLU A 92 -0.66 9.20 4.99
CA GLU A 92 -2.07 8.89 5.27
C GLU A 92 -2.63 7.83 4.33
N SER A 93 -2.19 7.82 3.05
CA SER A 93 -2.58 6.77 2.11
C SER A 93 -2.23 5.35 2.59
N TYR A 94 -1.18 5.21 3.42
CA TYR A 94 -0.84 3.93 4.04
C TYR A 94 -1.90 3.51 5.07
N CYS A 95 -2.35 4.45 5.89
CA CYS A 95 -3.41 4.23 6.87
C CYS A 95 -4.73 3.86 6.21
N ASP A 96 -5.10 4.55 5.13
CA ASP A 96 -6.32 4.27 4.36
C ASP A 96 -6.34 2.83 3.85
N ARG A 97 -5.23 2.38 3.24
CA ARG A 97 -5.07 1.00 2.75
C ARG A 97 -5.18 -0.03 3.87
N ARG A 98 -4.72 0.30 5.08
CA ARG A 98 -4.79 -0.57 6.26
C ARG A 98 -6.10 -0.47 7.02
N ARG A 99 -6.99 0.48 6.66
CA ARG A 99 -8.23 0.82 7.37
C ARG A 99 -7.98 1.18 8.84
N TYR A 100 -6.92 1.93 9.08
CA TYR A 100 -6.63 2.49 10.39
C TYR A 100 -7.17 3.93 10.48
N ASP A 101 -7.80 4.26 11.61
CA ASP A 101 -8.04 5.64 12.02
C ASP A 101 -6.71 6.21 12.53
N CYS A 102 -6.00 6.91 11.65
CA CYS A 102 -4.70 7.52 11.92
C CYS A 102 -4.86 8.99 12.30
N ARG A 103 -4.24 9.38 13.40
CA ARG A 103 -4.08 10.79 13.79
C ARG A 103 -2.61 11.16 13.71
N LEU A 104 -2.32 12.28 13.05
CA LEU A 104 -0.95 12.78 12.94
C LEU A 104 -0.43 13.15 14.33
N ASP A 105 0.67 12.52 14.73
CA ASP A 105 1.38 12.82 15.97
C ASP A 105 2.49 13.84 15.66
N HIS A 106 3.42 13.45 14.78
CA HIS A 106 4.52 14.32 14.38
C HIS A 106 4.96 14.06 12.94
N ALA A 107 5.45 15.10 12.27
CA ALA A 107 6.09 14.97 10.96
C ALA A 107 7.25 15.95 10.84
N HIS A 108 8.43 15.41 10.56
CA HIS A 108 9.66 16.19 10.40
C HIS A 108 10.50 15.66 9.24
N LEU A 109 11.32 16.55 8.70
CA LEU A 109 12.27 16.23 7.64
C LEU A 109 13.63 15.90 8.27
N THR A 110 14.30 14.85 7.79
CA THR A 110 15.61 14.43 8.32
C THR A 110 16.71 15.47 8.07
N LYS A 111 17.78 15.43 8.88
CA LYS A 111 19.02 16.17 8.62
C LYS A 111 19.60 15.67 7.30
N GLY A 112 19.50 16.47 6.23
CA GLY A 112 19.81 16.09 4.85
C GLY A 112 18.68 16.47 3.88
N GLY A 113 17.44 16.50 4.37
CA GLY A 113 16.30 16.98 3.60
C GLY A 113 15.79 15.99 2.55
N GLU A 114 16.14 14.70 2.71
CA GLU A 114 15.84 13.65 1.73
C GLU A 114 14.65 12.78 2.15
N VAL A 115 14.37 12.69 3.44
CA VAL A 115 13.32 11.80 3.96
C VAL A 115 12.44 12.54 4.95
N TRP A 116 11.13 12.45 4.73
CA TRP A 116 10.10 12.83 5.69
C TRP A 116 9.80 11.64 6.60
N LYS A 117 9.95 11.83 7.90
CA LYS A 117 9.51 10.88 8.92
C LYS A 117 8.18 11.33 9.48
N VAL A 118 7.14 10.56 9.21
CA VAL A 118 5.75 10.84 9.62
C VAL A 118 5.30 9.79 10.62
N HIS A 119 4.82 10.25 11.77
CA HIS A 119 4.40 9.42 12.89
C HIS A 119 2.90 9.60 13.08
N PHE A 120 2.18 8.50 13.15
CA PHE A 120 0.75 8.48 13.43
C PHE A 120 0.43 7.67 14.68
N ASP A 121 -0.54 8.15 15.43
CA ASP A 121 -1.35 7.32 16.32
C ASP A 121 -2.40 6.61 15.50
N ALA A 122 -2.29 5.29 15.39
CA ALA A 122 -3.20 4.49 14.60
C ALA A 122 -4.11 3.66 15.50
N ARG A 123 -5.39 3.67 15.16
CA ARG A 123 -6.43 2.91 15.85
C ARG A 123 -7.21 2.08 14.85
N SER A 124 -7.51 0.86 15.23
CA SER A 124 -8.50 0.02 14.59
C SER A 124 -9.48 -0.44 15.66
N TRP A 125 -10.57 -1.06 15.23
CA TRP A 125 -11.59 -1.56 16.14
C TRP A 125 -11.07 -2.65 17.12
N ARG A 126 -9.98 -3.38 16.79
CA ARG A 126 -9.36 -4.39 17.69
C ARG A 126 -8.07 -3.96 18.36
N ALA A 127 -7.41 -2.93 17.84
CA ALA A 127 -6.02 -2.63 18.20
C ALA A 127 -5.68 -1.15 18.14
N LYS A 128 -4.73 -0.75 18.98
CA LYS A 128 -4.13 0.59 19.00
C LYS A 128 -2.61 0.48 18.97
N GLY A 129 -1.95 1.45 18.35
CA GLY A 129 -0.50 1.48 18.27
C GLY A 129 -0.01 2.70 17.50
N LYS A 130 1.26 2.66 17.09
CA LYS A 130 1.90 3.73 16.32
C LYS A 130 2.24 3.22 14.92
N VAL A 131 2.17 4.11 13.94
CA VAL A 131 2.62 3.85 12.57
C VAL A 131 3.67 4.89 12.22
N PHE A 132 4.84 4.44 11.81
CA PHE A 132 5.96 5.26 11.37
C PHE A 132 6.12 5.07 9.88
N VAL A 133 6.01 6.14 9.11
CA VAL A 133 6.15 6.11 7.66
C VAL A 133 7.29 7.02 7.25
N GLU A 134 8.23 6.48 6.49
CA GLU A 134 9.32 7.22 5.88
C GLU A 134 8.99 7.47 4.40
N VAL A 135 8.98 8.73 3.99
CA VAL A 135 8.61 9.17 2.64
C VAL A 135 9.77 9.92 2.03
N ASP A 136 10.14 9.56 0.80
CA ASP A 136 11.15 10.27 0.02
C ASP A 136 10.69 11.70 -0.29
N ALA A 137 11.50 12.68 0.11
CA ALA A 137 11.16 14.09 0.02
C ALA A 137 11.27 14.66 -1.40
N ARG A 138 11.71 13.90 -2.41
CA ARG A 138 11.74 14.35 -3.82
C ARG A 138 10.67 13.68 -4.66
N THR A 139 10.46 12.38 -4.44
CA THR A 139 9.55 11.55 -5.24
C THR A 139 8.20 11.32 -4.60
N GLY A 140 8.09 11.53 -3.28
CA GLY A 140 6.88 11.18 -2.52
C GLY A 140 6.65 9.67 -2.43
N ARG A 141 7.67 8.84 -2.69
CA ARG A 141 7.57 7.39 -2.53
C ARG A 141 7.69 7.01 -1.05
N ILE A 142 6.83 6.11 -0.58
CA ILE A 142 6.99 5.50 0.75
C ILE A 142 8.19 4.57 0.69
N LEU A 143 9.23 4.87 1.47
CA LEU A 143 10.44 4.07 1.58
C LEU A 143 10.26 2.94 2.60
N GLN A 144 9.63 3.25 3.73
CA GLN A 144 9.38 2.29 4.80
C GLN A 144 8.09 2.64 5.53
N ALA A 145 7.41 1.61 6.03
CA ALA A 145 6.33 1.76 6.99
C ALA A 145 6.49 0.71 8.10
N LYS A 146 6.51 1.17 9.34
CA LYS A 146 6.67 0.33 10.54
C LYS A 146 5.47 0.52 11.45
N GLU A 147 4.82 -0.58 11.78
CA GLU A 147 3.70 -0.62 12.73
C GLU A 147 4.22 -1.14 14.08
N THR A 148 3.75 -0.56 15.19
CA THR A 148 4.14 -1.00 16.54
C THR A 148 2.93 -1.10 17.46
N GLY A 149 3.14 -1.68 18.65
CA GLY A 149 2.07 -1.94 19.61
C GLY A 149 1.21 -3.12 19.18
N ARG A 150 -0.10 -3.07 19.45
CA ARG A 150 -1.03 -4.15 19.11
C ARG A 150 -1.45 -4.15 17.63
N LEU A 151 -0.92 -3.23 16.82
CA LEU A 151 -1.21 -3.15 15.39
C LEU A 151 -0.42 -4.17 14.57
N THR A 152 0.67 -4.72 15.10
CA THR A 152 1.42 -5.76 14.40
C THR A 152 0.52 -6.99 14.23
N ARG A 153 -0.03 -7.16 13.03
CA ARG A 153 -0.47 -8.50 12.63
C ARG A 153 0.77 -9.36 12.69
N ARG A 154 0.75 -10.39 13.54
CA ARG A 154 1.68 -11.52 13.38
C ARG A 154 1.45 -12.03 11.96
N HIS A 155 2.38 -11.75 11.07
CA HIS A 155 2.48 -12.49 9.83
C HIS A 155 2.88 -13.91 10.26
N ALA A 156 1.87 -14.79 10.35
CA ALA A 156 2.05 -16.22 10.39
C ALA A 156 2.34 -16.70 8.96
#